data_AF-A0A9D8G9R9-F1
#
_entry.id   AF-A0A9D8G9R9-F1
#
_cell.length_a   1.000
_cell.length_b   1.000
_cell.length_c   1.000
_cell.angle_alpha   90.00
_cell.angle_beta   90.00
_cell.angle_gamma   90.00
#
_symmetry.space_group_name_H-M   'P 1'
#
loop_
_entity.id
_entity.type
_entity.pdbx_description
1 polymer ?
#
loop_
_entity_poly.entity_id
_entity_poly.type
_entity_poly.pdbx_seq_one_letter_code
_entity_poly.pdbx_strand_id
1 'polypeptide(L)'
;MDLVALVIPAIVISLLHGLIPSHWAPFVILGRERGWSRSRTVFATFLGGLAHLSSTIMVGVAVGGLGYALSQRYEEAMHWVAPAILIAVGGWVIWRGHRCHHEHGGGEHAAADGGHDHDEKDATAESKKCTCGHERLSGQDIAALGALCVMMFFSPCLELEAYYPQVAVRGRWLGIAAVS
;
A
#
# COMPACT_ATOMS: atom_id res chain seq x y z
N MET A 1 -11.31 -8.88 -27.65
CA MET A 1 -11.00 -9.67 -26.45
C MET A 1 -12.28 -9.79 -25.67
N ASP A 2 -12.68 -11.01 -25.33
CA ASP A 2 -13.92 -11.23 -24.59
C ASP A 2 -13.80 -10.69 -23.17
N LEU A 3 -14.90 -10.19 -22.59
CA LEU A 3 -14.94 -9.66 -21.21
C LEU A 3 -14.36 -10.67 -20.21
N VAL A 4 -14.60 -11.95 -20.45
CA VAL A 4 -14.09 -13.10 -19.69
C VAL A 4 -12.56 -13.11 -19.62
N ALA A 5 -11.88 -12.78 -20.73
CA ALA A 5 -10.42 -12.75 -20.81
C ALA A 5 -9.78 -11.56 -20.07
N LEU A 6 -10.57 -10.53 -19.71
CA LEU A 6 -10.13 -9.40 -18.89
C LEU A 6 -10.43 -9.61 -17.41
N VAL A 7 -11.64 -10.11 -17.11
CA VAL A 7 -12.14 -10.25 -15.73
C VAL A 7 -11.45 -11.39 -15.00
N ILE A 8 -11.20 -12.53 -15.65
CA ILE A 8 -10.56 -13.67 -14.97
C ILE A 8 -9.14 -13.32 -14.48
N PRO A 9 -8.23 -12.78 -15.30
CA PRO A 9 -6.91 -12.38 -14.83
C PRO A 9 -6.98 -11.29 -13.76
N ALA A 10 -7.86 -10.31 -13.91
CA ALA A 10 -8.04 -9.25 -12.92
C ALA A 10 -8.45 -9.81 -11.55
N ILE A 11 -9.44 -10.72 -11.50
CA ILE A 11 -9.86 -11.38 -10.25
C ILE A 11 -8.70 -12.18 -9.64
N VAL A 12 -8.01 -12.98 -10.46
CA VAL A 12 -6.90 -13.82 -9.98
C VAL A 12 -5.78 -12.96 -9.39
N ILE A 13 -5.37 -11.90 -10.09
CA ILE A 13 -4.32 -10.98 -9.63
C ILE A 13 -4.78 -10.26 -8.36
N SER A 14 -6.00 -9.73 -8.30
CA SER A 14 -6.53 -9.05 -7.12
C SER A 14 -6.57 -9.96 -5.89
N LEU A 15 -6.98 -11.22 -6.05
CA LEU A 15 -6.96 -12.19 -4.96
C LEU A 15 -5.53 -12.50 -4.51
N LEU A 16 -4.64 -12.86 -5.44
CA LEU A 16 -3.26 -13.21 -5.12
C LEU A 16 -2.50 -12.03 -4.47
N HIS A 17 -2.74 -10.82 -4.96
CA HIS A 17 -2.14 -9.60 -4.42
C HIS A 17 -2.61 -9.31 -3.00
N GLY A 18 -3.91 -9.48 -2.73
CA GLY A 18 -4.49 -9.34 -1.39
C GLY A 18 -3.95 -10.36 -0.38
N LEU A 19 -3.50 -11.54 -0.84
CA LEU A 19 -2.86 -12.54 0.01
C LEU A 19 -1.43 -12.14 0.44
N ILE A 20 -0.78 -11.21 -0.27
CA ILE A 20 0.60 -10.82 0.05
C ILE A 20 0.62 -10.19 1.46
N PRO A 21 1.47 -10.70 2.38
CA PRO A 21 1.51 -10.25 3.77
C PRO A 21 1.69 -8.74 3.95
N SER A 22 2.28 -8.04 2.98
CA SER A 22 2.48 -6.59 3.03
C SER A 22 1.19 -5.79 3.23
N HIS A 23 0.03 -6.31 2.81
CA HIS A 23 -1.24 -5.57 2.86
C HIS A 23 -2.01 -5.73 4.18
N TRP A 24 -1.84 -6.86 4.87
CA TRP A 24 -2.62 -7.18 6.06
C TRP A 24 -1.74 -7.44 7.31
N ALA A 25 -0.50 -7.89 7.14
CA ALA A 25 0.39 -8.20 8.26
C ALA A 25 0.69 -7.00 9.16
N PRO A 26 0.88 -5.76 8.65
CA PRO A 26 1.12 -4.60 9.52
C PRO A 26 -0.01 -4.36 10.53
N PHE A 27 -1.27 -4.54 10.13
CA PHE A 27 -2.44 -4.38 11.01
C PHE A 27 -2.54 -5.51 12.03
N VAL A 28 -2.22 -6.74 11.63
CA VAL A 28 -2.22 -7.89 12.53
C VAL A 28 -1.13 -7.76 13.59
N ILE A 29 0.06 -7.33 13.20
CA ILE A 29 1.19 -7.10 14.13
C ILE A 29 0.83 -5.97 15.10
N LEU A 30 0.36 -4.82 14.60
CA LEU A 30 -0.07 -3.70 15.44
C LEU A 30 -1.19 -4.10 16.40
N GLY A 31 -2.20 -4.83 15.90
CA GLY A 31 -3.31 -5.31 16.73
C GLY A 31 -2.85 -6.28 17.83
N ARG A 32 -1.82 -7.09 17.56
CA ARG A 32 -1.24 -8.00 18.56
C ARG A 32 -0.45 -7.25 19.63
N GLU A 33 0.32 -6.23 19.26
CA GLU A 33 1.07 -5.37 20.19
C GLU A 33 0.14 -4.51 21.08
N ARG A 34 -0.97 -4.02 20.51
CA ARG A 34 -1.96 -3.19 21.22
C ARG A 34 -3.03 -4.00 21.95
N GLY A 35 -2.98 -5.33 21.90
CA GLY A 35 -3.94 -6.22 22.56
C GLY A 35 -5.38 -6.10 22.03
N TRP A 36 -5.56 -5.78 20.75
CA TRP A 36 -6.87 -5.61 20.12
C TRP A 36 -7.65 -6.93 20.03
N SER A 37 -8.98 -6.84 20.16
CA SER A 37 -9.85 -7.97 19.86
C SER A 37 -9.75 -8.38 18.38
N ARG A 38 -10.04 -9.66 18.08
CA ARG A 38 -10.05 -10.18 16.70
C ARG A 38 -10.90 -9.33 15.76
N SER A 39 -12.10 -8.94 16.23
CA SER A 39 -13.02 -8.11 15.46
C SER A 39 -12.43 -6.75 15.13
N ARG A 40 -11.70 -6.14 16.07
CA ARG A 40 -11.02 -4.86 15.86
C ARG A 40 -9.89 -4.97 14.84
N THR A 41 -9.05 -5.99 14.94
CA THR A 41 -7.95 -6.19 13.98
C THR A 41 -8.47 -6.42 12.56
N VAL A 42 -9.54 -7.22 12.42
CA VAL A 42 -10.21 -7.42 11.12
C VAL A 42 -10.77 -6.11 10.58
N PHE A 43 -11.45 -5.31 11.43
CA PHE A 43 -12.00 -4.02 11.02
C PHE A 43 -10.92 -3.00 10.63
N ALA A 44 -9.81 -2.94 11.38
CA ALA A 44 -8.67 -2.10 11.06
C ALA A 44 -8.03 -2.48 9.72
N THR A 45 -7.85 -3.78 9.48
CA THR A 45 -7.32 -4.31 8.22
C THR A 45 -8.26 -4.00 7.05
N PHE A 46 -9.57 -4.14 7.26
CA PHE A 46 -10.59 -3.77 6.28
C PHE A 46 -10.53 -2.28 5.94
N LEU A 47 -10.38 -1.41 6.94
CA LEU A 47 -10.29 0.04 6.72
C LEU A 47 -9.02 0.42 5.94
N GLY A 48 -7.88 -0.22 6.24
CA GLY A 48 -6.64 -0.08 5.49
C GLY A 48 -6.79 -0.55 4.03
N GLY A 49 -7.41 -1.71 3.84
CA GLY A 49 -7.72 -2.24 2.51
C GLY A 49 -8.64 -1.32 1.71
N LEU A 50 -9.63 -0.68 2.35
CA LEU A 50 -10.52 0.27 1.69
C LEU A 50 -9.77 1.55 1.27
N ALA A 51 -8.89 2.07 2.14
CA ALA A 51 -8.04 3.20 1.80
C ALA A 51 -7.15 2.88 0.60
N HIS A 52 -6.50 1.72 0.60
CA HIS A 52 -5.66 1.24 -0.49
C HIS A 52 -6.41 1.00 -1.81
N LEU A 53 -7.61 0.41 -1.75
CA LEU A 53 -8.45 0.19 -2.92
C LEU A 53 -8.87 1.54 -3.52
N SER A 54 -9.23 2.51 -2.68
CA SER A 54 -9.67 3.82 -3.14
C SER A 54 -8.59 4.57 -3.91
N SER A 55 -7.33 4.54 -3.46
CA SER A 55 -6.24 5.18 -4.18
C SER A 55 -5.93 4.49 -5.49
N THR A 56 -5.98 3.15 -5.52
CA THR A 56 -5.75 2.36 -6.75
C THR A 56 -6.82 2.65 -7.81
N ILE A 57 -8.11 2.69 -7.42
CA ILE A 57 -9.19 3.06 -8.34
C ILE A 57 -9.04 4.52 -8.81
N MET A 58 -8.71 5.44 -7.91
CA MET A 58 -8.53 6.86 -8.26
C MET A 58 -7.43 7.05 -9.30
N VAL A 59 -6.26 6.43 -9.09
CA VAL A 59 -5.14 6.51 -10.05
C VAL A 59 -5.48 5.77 -11.33
N GLY A 60 -6.06 4.58 -11.25
CA GLY A 60 -6.50 3.80 -12.41
C GLY A 60 -7.48 4.56 -13.30
N VAL A 61 -8.49 5.22 -12.73
CA VAL A 61 -9.44 6.06 -13.49
C VAL A 61 -8.73 7.26 -14.12
N ALA A 62 -7.82 7.92 -13.39
CA ALA A 62 -7.08 9.06 -13.92
C ALA A 62 -6.17 8.67 -15.10
N VAL A 63 -5.38 7.62 -14.95
CA VAL A 63 -4.45 7.12 -15.98
C VAL A 63 -5.21 6.49 -17.15
N GLY A 64 -6.29 5.75 -16.88
CA GLY A 64 -7.18 5.19 -17.90
C GLY A 64 -7.89 6.27 -18.72
N GLY A 65 -8.38 7.32 -18.08
CA GLY A 65 -8.98 8.48 -18.74
C GLY A 65 -7.98 9.24 -19.62
N LEU A 66 -6.76 9.45 -19.10
CA LEU A 66 -5.67 10.04 -19.89
C LEU A 66 -5.30 9.16 -21.10
N GLY A 67 -5.18 7.85 -20.91
CA GLY A 67 -4.92 6.90 -21.99
C GLY A 67 -6.00 6.90 -23.06
N TYR A 68 -7.28 6.97 -22.67
CA TYR A 68 -8.40 7.10 -23.61
C TYR A 68 -8.32 8.40 -24.41
N ALA A 69 -8.14 9.55 -23.74
CA ALA A 69 -8.05 10.85 -24.39
C ALA A 69 -6.85 10.95 -25.36
N LEU A 70 -5.74 10.31 -25.03
CA LEU A 70 -4.51 10.33 -25.81
C LEU A 70 -4.56 9.37 -27.01
N SER A 71 -5.20 8.20 -26.85
CA SER A 71 -5.40 7.22 -27.94
C SER A 71 -6.20 7.79 -29.11
N GLN A 72 -7.19 8.64 -28.83
CA GLN A 72 -8.05 9.24 -29.86
C GLN A 72 -7.34 10.29 -30.72
N ARG A 73 -6.21 10.83 -30.27
CA ARG A 73 -5.50 11.93 -30.96
C ARG A 73 -4.14 11.54 -31.53
N TYR A 74 -3.48 10.51 -30.99
CA TYR A 74 -2.11 10.18 -31.35
C TYR A 74 -1.83 8.66 -31.29
N GLU A 75 -2.50 7.88 -32.13
CA GLU A 75 -2.25 6.43 -32.23
C GLU A 75 -0.77 6.11 -32.51
N GLU A 76 -0.12 6.83 -33.42
CA GLU A 76 1.28 6.56 -33.77
C GLU A 76 2.29 6.98 -32.68
N ALA A 77 1.99 8.01 -31.88
CA ALA A 77 2.92 8.49 -30.86
C ALA A 77 2.99 7.55 -29.65
N MET A 78 1.89 6.88 -29.30
CA MET A 78 1.86 5.95 -28.16
C MET A 78 2.81 4.76 -28.34
N HIS A 79 3.02 4.31 -29.58
CA HIS A 79 3.93 3.21 -29.89
C HIS A 79 5.38 3.53 -29.55
N TRP A 80 5.78 4.80 -29.60
CA TRP A 80 7.13 5.26 -29.25
C TRP A 80 7.24 5.76 -27.81
N VAL A 81 6.21 6.43 -27.30
CA VAL A 81 6.22 7.05 -25.96
C VAL A 81 6.25 6.00 -24.85
N ALA A 82 5.45 4.94 -24.94
CA ALA A 82 5.40 3.90 -23.91
C ALA A 82 6.75 3.18 -23.70
N PRO A 83 7.42 2.65 -24.74
CA PRO A 83 8.74 2.05 -24.57
C PRO A 83 9.81 3.08 -24.18
N ALA A 84 9.75 4.31 -24.67
CA ALA A 84 10.72 5.36 -24.29
C ALA A 84 10.67 5.69 -22.78
N ILE A 85 9.47 5.80 -22.19
CA ILE A 85 9.30 6.02 -20.76
C ILE A 85 9.85 4.82 -19.97
N LEU A 86 9.55 3.59 -20.39
CA LEU A 86 10.02 2.38 -19.72
C LEU A 86 11.56 2.29 -19.74
N ILE A 87 12.19 2.60 -20.88
CA ILE A 87 13.65 2.64 -21.02
C ILE A 87 14.25 3.74 -20.15
N ALA A 88 13.63 4.93 -20.10
CA ALA A 88 14.12 6.04 -19.29
C ALA A 88 14.06 5.74 -17.77
N VAL A 89 12.92 5.20 -17.29
CA VAL A 89 12.76 4.80 -15.89
C VAL A 89 13.68 3.63 -15.54
N GLY A 90 13.75 2.61 -16.38
CA GLY A 90 14.65 1.46 -16.20
C GLY A 90 16.11 1.90 -16.15
N GLY A 91 16.53 2.78 -17.06
CA GLY A 91 17.87 3.36 -17.07
C GLY A 91 18.17 4.19 -15.83
N TRP A 92 17.20 4.97 -15.33
CA TRP A 92 17.35 5.76 -14.11
C TRP A 92 17.52 4.88 -12.86
N VAL A 93 16.74 3.80 -12.75
CA VAL A 93 16.87 2.82 -11.65
C VAL A 93 18.24 2.14 -11.68
N ILE A 94 18.68 1.69 -12.86
CA ILE A 94 19.99 1.08 -13.07
C ILE A 94 21.11 2.06 -12.69
N TRP A 95 21.03 3.31 -13.14
CA TRP A 95 21.99 4.36 -12.82
C TRP A 95 22.06 4.67 -11.32
N ARG A 96 20.92 4.68 -10.62
CA ARG A 96 20.86 4.87 -9.17
C ARG A 96 21.40 3.64 -8.42
N GLY A 97 21.10 2.44 -8.89
CA GLY A 97 21.58 1.17 -8.31
C GLY A 97 23.10 1.00 -8.42
N HIS A 98 23.69 1.39 -9.56
CA HIS A 98 25.15 1.37 -9.74
C HIS A 98 25.90 2.40 -8.90
N ARG A 99 25.22 3.35 -8.23
CA ARG A 99 25.84 4.28 -7.27
C ARG A 99 25.91 3.75 -5.84
N CYS A 100 25.42 2.54 -5.57
CA CYS A 100 25.51 1.91 -4.26
C CYS A 100 26.26 0.57 -4.35
N HIS A 101 27.57 0.64 -4.60
CA HIS A 101 28.47 -0.50 -4.42
C HIS A 101 29.68 -0.04 -3.59
N HIS A 102 29.87 -0.73 -2.46
CA HIS A 102 31.00 -0.69 -1.50
C HIS A 102 30.97 0.37 -0.39
N GLU A 103 30.48 -0.04 0.79
CA GLU A 103 31.33 -0.26 1.98
C GLU A 103 30.80 -1.47 2.77
N HIS A 104 31.60 -2.54 2.84
CA HIS A 104 31.45 -3.64 3.80
C HIS A 104 32.70 -3.65 4.68
N GLY A 105 32.50 -3.60 5.99
CA GLY A 105 33.51 -3.87 7.02
C GLY A 105 33.00 -3.34 8.35
N GLY A 106 32.99 -4.04 9.46
CA GLY A 106 33.25 -5.43 9.80
C GLY A 106 32.52 -5.67 11.13
N GLY A 107 32.23 -6.93 11.47
CA GLY A 107 31.59 -7.25 12.74
C GLY A 107 32.52 -7.02 13.92
N GLU A 108 31.94 -6.74 15.09
CA GLU A 108 32.52 -7.03 16.40
C GLU A 108 31.41 -7.07 17.46
N HIS A 109 31.30 -8.21 18.14
CA HIS A 109 30.59 -8.34 19.41
C HIS A 109 31.53 -7.89 20.53
N ALA A 110 31.12 -7.00 21.43
CA ALA A 110 31.63 -6.97 22.81
C ALA A 110 30.70 -6.18 23.75
N ALA A 111 30.68 -6.63 25.00
CA ALA A 111 29.75 -6.32 26.08
C ALA A 111 30.03 -5.00 26.83
N ALA A 112 29.00 -4.60 27.60
CA ALA A 112 29.03 -3.95 28.93
C ALA A 112 29.58 -2.52 29.06
N ASP A 113 28.77 -1.60 29.59
CA ASP A 113 28.83 -1.16 31.00
C ASP A 113 27.62 -0.24 31.33
N GLY A 114 27.25 -0.20 32.60
CA GLY A 114 26.03 0.41 33.14
C GLY A 114 26.06 1.91 33.35
N GLY A 115 24.94 2.40 33.88
CA GLY A 115 24.74 3.81 34.22
C GLY A 115 23.29 4.05 34.62
N HIS A 116 23.05 3.92 35.92
CA HIS A 116 21.80 4.20 36.61
C HIS A 116 21.56 5.72 36.71
N ASP A 117 20.27 6.11 36.69
CA ASP A 117 19.62 7.14 37.55
C ASP A 117 18.84 8.30 36.89
N HIS A 118 17.51 8.21 37.14
CA HIS A 118 16.52 9.18 37.64
C HIS A 118 16.40 10.61 37.06
N ASP A 119 15.21 10.91 36.52
CA ASP A 119 14.22 11.87 37.08
C ASP A 119 13.02 11.96 36.10
N GLU A 120 11.88 11.32 36.37
CA GLU A 120 10.79 11.76 37.26
C GLU A 120 10.10 13.06 36.81
N LYS A 121 8.95 12.89 36.15
CA LYS A 121 7.77 13.70 36.44
C LYS A 121 6.53 12.80 36.44
N ASP A 122 6.14 12.47 37.66
CA ASP A 122 4.89 11.85 38.01
C ASP A 122 3.68 12.74 37.71
N ALA A 123 2.59 12.08 37.32
CA ALA A 123 1.29 12.12 38.00
C ALA A 123 0.28 11.52 36.99
N THR A 124 -0.25 10.32 37.19
CA THR A 124 -1.30 10.15 38.19
C THR A 124 -1.64 8.67 38.36
N ALA A 125 -1.60 8.25 39.63
CA ALA A 125 -2.58 7.45 40.34
C ALA A 125 -3.14 6.16 39.70
N GLU A 126 -2.92 5.07 40.45
CA GLU A 126 -3.73 3.87 40.52
C GLU A 126 -5.18 4.05 40.06
N SER A 127 -5.62 3.17 39.16
CA SER A 127 -6.96 2.60 39.30
C SER A 127 -6.97 1.19 38.76
N LYS A 128 -6.88 0.24 39.70
CA LYS A 128 -7.49 -1.08 39.53
C LYS A 128 -8.95 -0.85 39.11
N LYS A 129 -9.26 -1.09 37.84
CA LYS A 129 -10.65 -1.15 37.39
C LYS A 129 -10.86 -2.43 36.60
N CYS A 130 -11.33 -3.45 37.31
CA CYS A 130 -12.15 -4.48 36.70
C CYS A 130 -13.38 -3.77 36.11
N THR A 131 -13.43 -3.60 34.80
CA THR A 131 -14.68 -3.24 34.13
C THR A 131 -14.83 -3.96 32.81
N CYS A 132 -15.96 -4.62 32.71
CA CYS A 132 -16.60 -5.14 31.51
C CYS A 132 -16.47 -4.21 30.29
N GLY A 133 -15.74 -4.68 29.28
CA GLY A 133 -16.18 -4.75 27.88
C GLY A 133 -16.68 -3.47 27.21
N HIS A 134 -15.85 -2.43 27.13
CA HIS A 134 -15.91 -1.45 26.05
C HIS A 134 -14.49 -1.02 25.71
N GLU A 135 -13.92 -1.57 24.63
CA GLU A 135 -12.57 -1.23 24.17
C GLU A 135 -12.54 0.25 23.73
N ARG A 136 -12.18 1.19 24.61
CA ARG A 136 -11.95 2.59 24.24
C ARG A 136 -10.71 2.67 23.33
N LEU A 137 -10.81 3.33 22.18
CA LEU A 137 -9.63 3.65 21.36
C LEU A 137 -8.79 4.68 22.11
N SER A 138 -7.53 4.35 22.39
CA SER A 138 -6.55 5.34 22.83
C SER A 138 -6.23 6.26 21.67
N GLY A 139 -5.96 7.56 21.91
CA GLY A 139 -5.58 8.50 20.85
C GLY A 139 -4.35 8.04 20.05
N GLN A 140 -3.47 7.27 20.69
CA GLN A 140 -2.30 6.66 20.04
C GLN A 140 -2.67 5.51 19.08
N ASP A 141 -3.76 4.78 19.35
CA ASP A 141 -4.23 3.70 18.48
C ASP A 141 -4.80 4.25 17.18
N ILE A 142 -5.52 5.38 17.28
CA ILE A 142 -6.08 6.11 16.13
C ILE A 142 -4.95 6.68 15.28
N ALA A 143 -3.92 7.25 15.91
CA ALA A 143 -2.76 7.78 15.19
C ALA A 143 -2.00 6.68 14.43
N ALA A 144 -1.77 5.53 15.07
CA ALA A 144 -1.09 4.39 14.44
C ALA A 144 -1.91 3.79 13.29
N LEU A 145 -3.23 3.62 13.48
CA LEU A 145 -4.13 3.17 12.42
C LEU A 145 -4.17 4.16 11.26
N GLY A 146 -4.28 5.46 11.57
CA GLY A 146 -4.29 6.53 10.57
C GLY A 146 -3.00 6.55 9.75
N ALA A 147 -1.84 6.42 10.41
CA ALA A 147 -0.57 6.35 9.72
C ALA A 147 -0.48 5.15 8.77
N LEU A 148 -0.92 3.97 9.20
CA LEU A 148 -0.95 2.77 8.35
C LEU A 148 -1.89 2.95 7.15
N CYS A 149 -3.10 3.46 7.36
CA CYS A 149 -4.05 3.73 6.29
C CYS A 149 -3.49 4.74 5.28
N VAL A 150 -2.85 5.81 5.74
CA VAL A 150 -2.22 6.83 4.89
C VAL A 150 -1.06 6.24 4.08
N MET A 151 -0.17 5.47 4.73
CA MET A 151 0.93 4.81 4.03
C MET A 151 0.42 3.86 2.94
N MET A 152 -0.61 3.06 3.25
CA MET A 152 -1.23 2.17 2.26
C MET A 152 -1.93 2.93 1.12
N PHE A 153 -2.56 4.06 1.42
CA PHE A 153 -3.20 4.90 0.41
C PHE A 153 -2.19 5.42 -0.62
N PHE A 154 -1.00 5.85 -0.20
CA PHE A 154 0.04 6.37 -1.09
C PHE A 154 0.88 5.28 -1.79
N SER A 155 0.59 4.00 -1.53
CA SER A 155 1.21 2.87 -2.20
C SER A 155 0.19 2.10 -3.06
N PRO A 156 -0.30 2.70 -4.17
CA PRO A 156 -1.29 2.04 -5.03
C PRO A 156 -0.67 0.87 -5.82
N CYS A 157 -1.52 -0.07 -6.25
CA CYS A 157 -1.08 -1.21 -7.05
C CYS A 157 -0.83 -0.83 -8.51
N LEU A 158 0.38 -0.40 -8.84
CA LEU A 158 0.79 -0.06 -10.21
C LEU A 158 0.56 -1.21 -11.22
N GLU A 159 0.57 -2.47 -10.77
CA GLU A 159 0.30 -3.66 -11.60
C GLU A 159 -1.13 -3.68 -12.16
N LEU A 160 -2.12 -3.25 -11.37
CA LEU A 160 -3.52 -3.15 -11.78
C LEU A 160 -3.77 -1.87 -12.60
N GLU A 161 -3.00 -0.81 -12.35
CA GLU A 161 -3.09 0.45 -13.13
C GLU A 161 -2.74 0.25 -14.61
N ALA A 162 -1.82 -0.66 -14.94
CA ALA A 162 -1.46 -0.97 -16.33
C ALA A 162 -2.64 -1.57 -17.14
N TYR A 163 -3.63 -2.17 -16.47
CA TYR A 163 -4.84 -2.68 -17.12
C TYR A 163 -5.83 -1.56 -17.49
N TYR A 164 -5.90 -0.47 -16.73
CA TYR A 164 -6.90 0.59 -16.94
C TYR A 164 -6.82 1.26 -18.32
N PRO A 165 -5.64 1.67 -18.83
CA PRO A 165 -5.52 2.22 -20.19
C PRO A 165 -5.89 1.22 -21.28
N GLN A 166 -5.48 -0.04 -21.13
CA GLN A 166 -5.75 -1.09 -22.12
C GLN A 166 -7.26 -1.34 -22.26
N VAL A 167 -7.96 -1.32 -21.13
CA VAL A 167 -9.40 -1.53 -21.04
C VAL A 167 -10.17 -0.27 -21.45
N ALA A 168 -9.68 0.92 -21.13
CA ALA A 168 -10.30 2.19 -21.52
C ALA A 168 -10.29 2.41 -23.04
N VAL A 169 -9.17 2.11 -23.71
CA VAL A 169 -9.01 2.30 -25.17
C VAL A 169 -9.89 1.33 -25.97
N ARG A 170 -10.16 0.12 -25.46
CA ARG A 170 -10.91 -0.93 -26.19
C ARG A 170 -12.36 -1.11 -25.74
N GLY A 171 -12.67 -0.87 -24.46
CA GLY A 171 -13.96 -1.16 -23.82
C GLY A 171 -14.76 0.07 -23.38
N ARG A 172 -14.29 1.30 -23.66
CA ARG A 172 -14.89 2.56 -23.18
C ARG A 172 -15.00 2.56 -21.64
N TRP A 173 -15.85 3.39 -21.06
CA TRP A 173 -16.03 3.49 -19.60
C TRP A 173 -16.56 2.21 -18.92
N LEU A 174 -17.27 1.35 -19.67
CA LEU A 174 -17.81 0.08 -19.14
C LEU A 174 -16.71 -0.91 -18.77
N GLY A 175 -15.61 -0.93 -19.51
CA GLY A 175 -14.47 -1.77 -19.16
C GLY A 175 -13.79 -1.32 -17.87
N ILE A 176 -13.64 0.00 -17.66
CA ILE A 176 -13.09 0.58 -16.43
C ILE A 176 -13.95 0.14 -15.23
N ALA A 177 -15.27 0.23 -15.36
CA ALA A 177 -16.20 -0.20 -14.31
C ALA A 177 -16.19 -1.70 -14.04
N ALA A 178 -15.80 -2.54 -15.01
CA ALA A 178 -15.76 -3.99 -14.86
C ALA A 178 -14.49 -4.50 -14.15
N VAL A 179 -13.43 -3.69 -14.12
CA VAL A 179 -12.12 -4.06 -13.58
C VAL A 179 -11.78 -3.27 -12.29
N SER A 180 -12.57 -2.23 -11.98
CA SER A 180 -12.55 -1.50 -10.70
C SER A 180 -13.33 -2.24 -9.63
#